data_AF-A0A8J8J1A0-F1
#
_entry.id   AF-A0A8J8J1A0-F1
#
_cell.length_a   1.000
_cell.length_b   1.000
_cell.length_c   1.000
_cell.angle_alpha   90.00
_cell.angle_beta   90.00
_cell.angle_gamma   90.00
#
_symmetry.space_group_name_H-M   'P 1'
#
loop_
_entity.id
_entity.type
_entity.pdbx_description
1 polymer ?
#
loop_
_entity_poly.entity_id
_entity_poly.type
_entity_poly.pdbx_seq_one_letter_code
_entity_poly.pdbx_strand_id
1 'polypeptide(L)'
;MENEYSRAEKILATLFVIFLLLASINFLRELERIPAEPDYSDYQTKYGIDELLDNQSRLLTLERELFKMYQVAEDNLTEAERVYLFKREEYRLAIESGNATEELRQEYLQAKENYERAYARYLAAKGAYGEVHRQWMELNALIGEMNAKIWDEYNREYQIYRLKVLALKLLFALPIFIISFLLFRKRRNIYTTSLIAYSSLLLIYLILSAIWSTIQMIGLSLFGAGASAAALYYLRKEYLKPERVYRRRIGQNRCYRCGFSVKDDYLYCPNCGARLKEKCENCGAMRPLYLEFCPYCGVKVEKMGKES
;
A
#
# COMPACT_ATOMS: atom_id res chain seq x y z
N MET A 1 29.39 30.80 -49.00
CA MET A 1 28.32 31.77 -49.29
C MET A 1 27.14 31.40 -48.41
N GLU A 2 27.02 32.03 -47.25
CA GLU A 2 25.78 31.97 -46.47
C GLU A 2 24.75 32.81 -47.22
N ASN A 3 23.77 32.16 -47.85
CA ASN A 3 22.63 32.87 -48.37
C ASN A 3 21.88 33.46 -47.16
N GLU A 4 21.93 34.78 -46.99
CA GLU A 4 21.13 35.48 -46.00
C GLU A 4 19.66 35.41 -46.42
N TYR A 5 18.97 34.39 -45.90
CA TYR A 5 17.56 34.19 -46.15
C TYR A 5 16.70 35.22 -45.41
N SER A 6 15.62 35.67 -46.06
CA SER A 6 14.72 36.69 -45.52
C SER A 6 14.01 36.19 -44.25
N ARG A 7 13.67 37.12 -43.34
CA ARG A 7 12.88 36.79 -42.14
C ARG A 7 11.56 36.10 -42.49
N ALA A 8 10.92 36.50 -43.58
CA ALA A 8 9.68 35.91 -44.06
C ALA A 8 9.86 34.44 -44.46
N GLU A 9 10.95 34.09 -45.14
CA GLU A 9 11.24 32.70 -45.55
C GLU A 9 11.49 31.80 -44.35
N LYS A 10 12.18 32.31 -43.31
CA LYS A 10 12.39 31.57 -42.05
C LYS A 10 11.08 31.29 -41.33
N ILE A 11 10.15 32.27 -41.29
CA ILE A 11 8.83 32.11 -40.66
C ILE A 11 7.97 31.10 -41.44
N LEU A 12 7.97 31.17 -42.77
CA LEU A 12 7.23 30.20 -43.59
C LEU A 12 7.79 28.78 -43.41
N ALA A 13 9.11 28.65 -43.32
CA ALA A 13 9.78 27.38 -43.08
C ALA A 13 9.45 26.77 -41.71
N THR A 14 9.36 27.58 -40.63
CA THR A 14 8.97 27.07 -39.31
C THR A 14 7.49 26.68 -39.24
N LEU A 15 6.60 27.49 -39.82
CA LEU A 15 5.17 27.16 -39.91
C LEU A 15 4.94 25.85 -40.68
N PHE A 16 5.69 25.64 -41.77
CA PHE A 16 5.64 24.40 -42.53
C PHE A 16 6.05 23.17 -41.69
N VAL A 17 7.12 23.28 -40.88
CA VAL A 17 7.53 22.20 -39.98
C VAL A 17 6.45 21.88 -38.94
N ILE A 18 5.84 22.90 -38.33
CA ILE A 18 4.78 22.72 -37.33
C ILE A 18 3.57 22.04 -37.95
N PHE A 19 3.14 22.50 -39.14
CA PHE A 19 2.01 21.92 -39.86
C PHE A 19 2.24 20.43 -40.17
N LEU A 20 3.43 20.08 -40.68
CA LEU A 20 3.79 18.69 -40.95
C LEU A 20 3.85 17.83 -39.68
N LEU A 21 4.37 18.37 -38.57
CA LEU A 21 4.39 17.67 -37.29
C LEU A 21 2.96 17.37 -36.81
N LEU A 22 2.06 18.35 -36.82
CA LEU A 22 0.69 18.16 -36.39
C LEU A 22 -0.05 17.13 -37.25
N ALA A 23 0.07 17.24 -38.58
CA ALA A 23 -0.51 16.29 -39.52
C ALA A 23 0.00 14.85 -39.26
N SER A 24 1.31 14.71 -39.06
CA SER A 24 1.95 13.41 -38.87
C SER A 24 1.65 12.81 -37.51
N ILE A 25 1.58 13.62 -36.44
CA ILE A 25 1.14 13.16 -35.12
C ILE A 25 -0.29 12.64 -35.18
N ASN A 26 -1.18 13.35 -35.88
CA ASN A 26 -2.56 12.89 -36.03
C ASN A 26 -2.63 11.56 -36.80
N PHE A 27 -1.88 11.44 -37.89
CA PHE A 27 -1.77 10.20 -38.66
C PHE A 27 -1.20 9.04 -37.84
N LEU A 28 -0.17 9.29 -37.02
CA LEU A 28 0.44 8.29 -36.14
C LEU A 28 -0.54 7.75 -35.09
N ARG A 29 -1.54 8.55 -34.66
CA ARG A 29 -2.62 8.07 -33.77
C ARG A 29 -3.60 7.16 -34.52
N GLU A 30 -3.93 7.49 -35.77
CA GLU A 30 -4.81 6.62 -36.58
C GLU A 30 -4.15 5.27 -36.87
N LEU A 31 -2.81 5.23 -37.04
CA LEU A 31 -2.06 3.98 -37.19
C LEU A 31 -2.17 3.04 -35.96
N GLU A 32 -2.49 3.56 -34.77
CA GLU A 32 -2.69 2.73 -33.58
C GLU A 32 -3.92 1.83 -33.72
N ARG A 33 -4.93 2.27 -34.49
CA ARG A 33 -6.19 1.55 -34.66
C ARG A 33 -6.18 0.47 -35.73
N ILE A 34 -5.10 0.38 -36.51
CA ILE A 34 -5.02 -0.57 -37.64
C ILE A 34 -4.91 -2.01 -37.13
N PRO A 35 -4.00 -2.35 -36.20
CA PRO A 35 -4.03 -3.66 -35.56
C PRO A 35 -5.23 -3.71 -34.60
N ALA A 36 -5.94 -4.84 -34.56
CA ALA A 36 -6.99 -5.04 -33.57
C ALA A 36 -6.38 -5.01 -32.15
N GLU A 37 -6.90 -4.13 -31.30
CA GLU A 37 -6.53 -4.06 -29.89
C GLU A 37 -7.14 -5.26 -29.16
N PRO A 38 -6.36 -6.04 -28.39
CA PRO A 38 -6.91 -7.13 -27.61
C PRO A 38 -7.78 -6.59 -26.47
N ASP A 39 -9.04 -7.02 -26.42
CA ASP A 39 -9.96 -6.71 -25.32
C ASP A 39 -9.80 -7.76 -24.22
N TYR A 40 -9.65 -7.32 -22.96
CA TYR A 40 -9.53 -8.23 -21.81
C TYR A 40 -10.82 -9.02 -21.57
N SER A 41 -11.98 -8.44 -21.84
CA SER A 41 -13.29 -9.06 -21.60
C SER A 41 -13.51 -10.29 -22.48
N ASP A 42 -12.98 -10.29 -23.70
CA ASP A 42 -12.99 -11.46 -24.60
C ASP A 42 -12.30 -12.66 -23.96
N TYR A 43 -11.21 -12.43 -23.21
CA TYR A 43 -10.53 -13.51 -22.49
C TYR A 43 -11.36 -13.98 -21.30
N GLN A 44 -12.01 -13.08 -20.56
CA GLN A 44 -12.89 -13.49 -19.46
C GLN A 44 -14.05 -14.38 -19.96
N THR A 45 -14.65 -14.00 -21.09
CA THR A 45 -15.69 -14.78 -21.76
C THR A 45 -15.15 -16.11 -22.27
N LYS A 46 -13.99 -16.11 -22.94
CA LYS A 46 -13.31 -17.31 -23.47
C LYS A 46 -13.05 -18.36 -22.39
N TYR A 47 -12.69 -17.92 -21.19
CA TYR A 47 -12.41 -18.80 -20.05
C TYR A 47 -13.62 -19.02 -19.13
N GLY A 48 -14.79 -18.44 -19.45
CA GLY A 48 -16.03 -18.61 -18.68
C GLY A 48 -15.96 -18.02 -17.26
N ILE A 49 -15.13 -17.00 -17.04
CA ILE A 49 -14.96 -16.40 -15.71
C ILE A 49 -16.19 -15.62 -15.27
N ASP A 50 -16.98 -15.08 -16.20
CA ASP A 50 -18.13 -14.23 -15.87
C ASP A 50 -19.15 -14.95 -14.98
N GLU A 51 -19.41 -16.24 -15.23
CA GLU A 51 -20.28 -17.07 -14.40
C GLU A 51 -19.69 -17.30 -12.99
N LEU A 52 -18.37 -17.49 -12.91
CA LEU A 52 -17.67 -17.67 -11.63
C LEU A 52 -17.70 -16.39 -10.79
N LEU A 53 -17.60 -15.22 -11.42
CA LEU A 53 -17.71 -13.92 -10.77
C LEU A 53 -19.13 -13.67 -10.24
N ASP A 54 -20.16 -14.05 -10.99
CA ASP A 54 -21.55 -13.96 -10.49
C ASP A 54 -21.75 -14.88 -9.28
N ASN A 55 -21.30 -16.13 -9.35
CA ASN A 55 -21.34 -17.07 -8.23
C ASN A 55 -20.56 -16.57 -7.01
N GLN A 56 -19.39 -15.98 -7.22
CA GLN A 56 -18.58 -15.36 -6.16
C GLN A 56 -19.36 -14.24 -5.46
N SER A 57 -20.08 -13.41 -6.20
CA SER A 57 -20.88 -12.31 -5.63
C SER A 57 -22.02 -12.82 -4.74
N ARG A 58 -22.69 -13.91 -5.18
CA ARG A 58 -23.76 -14.57 -4.43
C ARG A 58 -23.22 -15.22 -3.15
N LEU A 59 -22.11 -15.96 -3.25
CA LEU A 59 -21.46 -16.59 -2.10
C LEU A 59 -20.95 -15.57 -1.09
N LEU A 60 -20.37 -14.45 -1.55
CA LEU A 60 -19.92 -13.38 -0.66
C LEU A 60 -21.09 -12.78 0.15
N THR A 61 -22.27 -12.65 -0.47
CA THR A 61 -23.46 -12.14 0.21
C THR A 61 -23.91 -13.13 1.29
N LEU A 62 -24.00 -14.41 0.94
CA LEU A 62 -24.35 -15.48 1.88
C LEU A 62 -23.34 -15.61 3.04
N GLU A 63 -22.04 -15.53 2.74
CA GLU A 63 -20.96 -15.59 3.72
C GLU A 63 -21.12 -14.47 4.77
N ARG A 64 -21.38 -13.24 4.32
CA ARG A 64 -21.61 -12.09 5.21
C ARG A 64 -22.84 -12.27 6.10
N GLU A 65 -23.91 -12.84 5.57
CA GLU A 65 -25.13 -13.12 6.34
C GLU A 65 -24.88 -14.18 7.41
N LEU A 66 -24.24 -15.30 7.04
CA LEU A 66 -23.88 -16.36 7.98
C LEU A 66 -22.88 -15.89 9.03
N PHE A 67 -21.94 -15.02 8.67
CA PHE A 67 -21.00 -14.43 9.61
C PHE A 67 -21.72 -13.58 10.67
N LYS A 68 -22.73 -12.80 10.28
CA LYS A 68 -23.56 -12.05 11.24
C LYS A 68 -24.34 -12.99 12.15
N MET A 69 -24.93 -14.06 11.62
CA MET A 69 -25.64 -15.06 12.43
C MET A 69 -24.71 -15.76 13.42
N TYR A 70 -23.49 -16.08 12.98
CA TYR A 70 -22.43 -16.65 13.82
C TYR A 70 -22.08 -15.70 14.98
N GLN A 71 -21.84 -14.42 14.71
CA GLN A 71 -21.53 -13.42 15.74
C GLN A 71 -22.65 -13.29 16.77
N VAL A 72 -23.90 -13.19 16.31
CA VAL A 72 -25.06 -13.11 17.21
C VAL A 72 -25.20 -14.37 18.07
N ALA A 73 -24.93 -15.55 17.50
CA ALA A 73 -24.96 -16.79 18.27
C ALA A 73 -23.81 -16.89 19.29
N GLU A 74 -22.64 -16.37 18.95
CA GLU A 74 -21.46 -16.30 19.84
C GLU A 74 -21.71 -15.34 21.02
N ASP A 75 -22.27 -14.16 20.77
CA ASP A 75 -22.64 -13.19 21.81
C ASP A 75 -23.71 -13.78 22.76
N ASN A 76 -24.75 -14.41 22.19
CA ASN A 76 -25.80 -15.06 22.97
C ASN A 76 -25.26 -16.24 23.81
N LEU A 77 -24.33 -17.02 23.27
CA LEU A 77 -23.66 -18.08 24.02
C LEU A 77 -22.88 -17.51 25.21
N THR A 78 -22.12 -16.44 24.98
CA THR A 78 -21.32 -15.77 26.01
C THR A 78 -22.20 -15.27 27.17
N GLU A 79 -23.36 -14.68 26.86
CA GLU A 79 -24.30 -14.22 27.88
C GLU A 79 -24.97 -15.40 28.62
N ALA A 80 -25.41 -16.43 27.89
CA ALA A 80 -26.01 -17.63 28.48
C ALA A 80 -25.00 -18.37 29.39
N GLU A 81 -23.73 -18.44 29.00
CA GLU A 81 -22.64 -19.00 29.79
C GLU A 81 -22.45 -18.22 31.09
N ARG A 82 -22.42 -16.88 31.03
CA ARG A 82 -22.32 -16.03 32.23
C ARG A 82 -23.44 -16.31 33.21
N VAL A 83 -24.69 -16.35 32.74
CA VAL A 83 -25.87 -16.59 33.59
C VAL A 83 -25.84 -18.01 34.17
N TYR A 84 -25.50 -19.01 33.37
CA TYR A 84 -25.36 -20.40 33.82
C TYR A 84 -24.30 -20.52 34.93
N LEU A 85 -23.11 -19.95 34.72
CA LEU A 85 -22.03 -19.98 35.72
C LEU A 85 -22.46 -19.29 37.01
N PHE A 86 -23.10 -18.12 36.92
CA PHE A 86 -23.61 -17.40 38.09
C PHE A 86 -24.63 -18.25 38.88
N LYS A 87 -25.65 -18.79 38.21
CA LYS A 87 -26.69 -19.61 38.87
C LYS A 87 -26.16 -20.93 39.42
N ARG A 88 -25.14 -21.51 38.77
CA ARG A 88 -24.44 -22.70 39.28
C ARG A 88 -23.72 -22.42 40.59
N GLU A 89 -22.99 -21.31 40.69
CA GLU A 89 -22.30 -20.94 41.94
C GLU A 89 -23.30 -20.54 43.04
N GLU A 90 -24.37 -19.81 42.71
CA GLU A 90 -25.44 -19.47 43.67
C GLU A 90 -26.09 -20.72 44.28
N TYR A 91 -26.47 -21.68 43.43
CA TYR A 91 -27.05 -22.95 43.89
C TYR A 91 -26.05 -23.78 44.72
N ARG A 92 -24.77 -23.80 44.32
CA ARG A 92 -23.71 -24.47 45.08
C ARG A 92 -23.56 -23.89 46.49
N LEU A 93 -23.50 -22.57 46.62
CA LEU A 93 -23.38 -21.89 47.92
C LEU A 93 -24.63 -22.12 48.80
N ALA A 94 -25.81 -22.17 48.19
CA ALA A 94 -27.04 -22.50 48.91
C ALA A 94 -27.04 -23.94 49.46
N ILE A 95 -26.48 -24.90 48.71
CA ILE A 95 -26.26 -26.27 49.19
C ILE A 95 -25.27 -26.29 50.36
N GLU A 96 -24.13 -25.60 50.22
CA GLU A 96 -23.08 -25.57 51.25
C GLU A 96 -23.55 -24.89 52.56
N SER A 97 -24.43 -23.89 52.47
CA SER A 97 -24.99 -23.18 53.63
C SER A 97 -26.23 -23.83 54.24
N GLY A 98 -26.75 -24.92 53.64
CA GLY A 98 -27.98 -25.58 54.10
C GLY A 98 -29.28 -24.83 53.76
N ASN A 99 -29.21 -23.78 52.94
CA ASN A 99 -30.34 -22.92 52.55
C ASN A 99 -30.85 -23.22 51.12
N ALA A 100 -30.58 -24.41 50.59
CA ALA A 100 -31.00 -24.78 49.24
C ALA A 100 -32.53 -24.91 49.14
N THR A 101 -33.15 -24.09 48.29
CA THR A 101 -34.57 -24.14 47.96
C THR A 101 -34.80 -24.84 46.61
N GLU A 102 -35.99 -25.39 46.41
CA GLU A 102 -36.37 -25.98 45.11
C GLU A 102 -36.43 -24.90 44.01
N GLU A 103 -36.75 -23.65 44.37
CA GLU A 103 -36.73 -22.50 43.45
C GLU A 103 -35.33 -22.27 42.85
N LEU A 104 -34.29 -22.22 43.70
CA LEU A 104 -32.89 -22.06 43.25
C LEU A 104 -32.43 -23.21 42.35
N ARG A 105 -32.90 -24.43 42.63
CA ARG A 105 -32.64 -25.60 41.79
C ARG A 105 -33.27 -25.43 40.40
N GLN A 106 -34.53 -24.99 40.34
CA GLN A 106 -35.22 -24.76 39.06
C GLN A 106 -34.56 -23.66 38.24
N GLU A 107 -34.14 -22.55 38.87
CA GLU A 107 -33.41 -21.47 38.19
C GLU A 107 -32.08 -21.95 37.59
N TYR A 108 -31.32 -22.76 38.34
CA TYR A 108 -30.09 -23.38 37.83
C TYR A 108 -30.37 -24.31 36.63
N LEU A 109 -31.37 -25.19 36.73
CA LEU A 109 -31.73 -26.10 35.65
C LEU A 109 -32.18 -25.36 34.39
N GLN A 110 -32.96 -24.29 34.55
CA GLN A 110 -33.38 -23.44 33.44
C GLN A 110 -32.19 -22.71 32.79
N ALA A 111 -31.27 -22.16 33.59
CA ALA A 111 -30.06 -21.52 33.07
C ALA A 111 -29.17 -22.52 32.31
N LYS A 112 -29.05 -23.76 32.81
CA LYS A 112 -28.35 -24.85 32.14
C LYS A 112 -28.98 -25.20 30.78
N GLU A 113 -30.30 -25.38 30.72
CA GLU A 113 -30.99 -25.67 29.47
C GLU A 113 -30.82 -24.54 28.44
N ASN A 114 -30.90 -23.28 28.90
CA ASN A 114 -30.69 -22.11 28.05
C ASN A 114 -29.26 -22.07 27.48
N TYR A 115 -28.25 -22.38 28.29
CA TYR A 115 -26.86 -22.49 27.85
C TYR A 115 -26.69 -23.60 26.81
N GLU A 116 -27.19 -24.82 27.08
CA GLU A 116 -27.11 -25.95 26.15
C GLU A 116 -27.77 -25.62 24.79
N ARG A 117 -28.92 -24.94 24.83
CA ARG A 117 -29.62 -24.46 23.63
C ARG A 117 -28.84 -23.39 22.87
N ALA A 118 -28.23 -22.42 23.57
CA ALA A 118 -27.39 -21.40 22.96
C ALA A 118 -26.13 -22.02 22.32
N TYR A 119 -25.51 -22.99 23.00
CA TYR A 119 -24.35 -23.71 22.51
C TYR A 119 -24.65 -24.50 21.23
N ALA A 120 -25.78 -25.21 21.19
CA ALA A 120 -26.22 -25.92 19.98
C ALA A 120 -26.44 -24.97 18.79
N ARG A 121 -27.04 -23.79 19.02
CA ARG A 121 -27.23 -22.76 17.98
C ARG A 121 -25.90 -22.18 17.49
N TYR A 122 -24.96 -21.91 18.40
CA TYR A 122 -23.61 -21.46 18.06
C TYR A 122 -22.90 -22.47 17.18
N LEU A 123 -22.91 -23.76 17.54
CA LEU A 123 -22.28 -24.81 16.74
C LEU A 123 -22.88 -24.92 15.34
N ALA A 124 -24.21 -24.83 15.22
CA ALA A 124 -24.89 -24.84 13.92
C ALA A 124 -24.49 -23.63 13.06
N ALA A 125 -24.49 -22.42 13.64
CA ALA A 125 -24.10 -21.20 12.93
C ALA A 125 -22.62 -21.22 12.50
N LYS A 126 -21.73 -21.67 13.40
CA LYS A 126 -20.30 -21.84 13.13
C LYS A 126 -20.04 -22.84 12.01
N GLY A 127 -20.75 -23.97 12.02
CA GLY A 127 -20.64 -25.00 10.99
C GLY A 127 -21.09 -24.48 9.62
N ALA A 128 -22.26 -23.84 9.56
CA ALA A 128 -22.80 -23.25 8.33
C ALA A 128 -21.88 -22.16 7.76
N TYR A 129 -21.43 -21.24 8.61
CA TYR A 129 -20.46 -20.21 8.23
C TYR A 129 -19.16 -20.83 7.70
N GLY A 130 -18.58 -21.78 8.45
CA GLY A 130 -17.31 -22.40 8.10
C GLY A 130 -17.33 -23.14 6.76
N GLU A 131 -18.45 -23.78 6.41
CA GLU A 131 -18.62 -24.44 5.11
C GLU A 131 -18.65 -23.44 3.95
N VAL A 132 -19.50 -22.43 4.03
CA VAL A 132 -19.61 -21.39 2.98
C VAL A 132 -18.31 -20.59 2.86
N HIS A 133 -17.66 -20.28 3.98
CA HIS A 133 -16.38 -19.58 3.98
C HIS A 133 -15.28 -20.40 3.27
N ARG A 134 -15.23 -21.73 3.46
CA ARG A 134 -14.33 -22.60 2.70
C ARG A 134 -14.61 -22.58 1.21
N GLN A 135 -15.87 -22.74 0.80
CA GLN A 135 -16.28 -22.70 -0.61
C GLN A 135 -15.91 -21.36 -1.26
N TRP A 136 -16.11 -20.26 -0.55
CA TRP A 136 -15.71 -18.93 -1.02
C TRP A 136 -14.20 -18.80 -1.19
N MET A 137 -13.39 -19.32 -0.25
CA MET A 137 -11.93 -19.33 -0.37
C MET A 137 -11.45 -20.17 -1.57
N GLU A 138 -12.02 -21.36 -1.77
CA GLU A 138 -11.69 -22.25 -2.89
C GLU A 138 -12.05 -21.62 -4.24
N LEU A 139 -13.25 -21.04 -4.35
CA LEU A 139 -13.68 -20.33 -5.55
C LEU A 139 -12.77 -19.13 -5.86
N ASN A 140 -12.40 -18.36 -4.84
CA ASN A 140 -11.47 -17.23 -5.02
C ASN A 140 -10.08 -17.67 -5.47
N ALA A 141 -9.57 -18.77 -4.91
CA ALA A 141 -8.29 -19.32 -5.33
C ALA A 141 -8.34 -19.75 -6.80
N LEU A 142 -9.42 -20.43 -7.21
CA LEU A 142 -9.65 -20.83 -8.59
C LEU A 142 -9.73 -19.62 -9.54
N ILE A 143 -10.55 -18.62 -9.21
CA ILE A 143 -10.67 -17.38 -9.98
C ILE A 143 -9.32 -16.66 -10.07
N GLY A 144 -8.55 -16.64 -8.97
CA GLY A 144 -7.21 -16.06 -8.95
C GLY A 144 -6.25 -16.77 -9.90
N GLU A 145 -6.21 -18.10 -9.88
CA GLU A 145 -5.37 -18.90 -10.77
C GLU A 145 -5.76 -18.72 -12.25
N MET A 146 -7.07 -18.72 -12.55
CA MET A 146 -7.54 -18.51 -13.92
C MET A 146 -7.25 -17.10 -14.42
N ASN A 147 -7.45 -16.08 -13.59
CA ASN A 147 -7.10 -14.70 -13.94
C ASN A 147 -5.60 -14.52 -14.18
N ALA A 148 -4.73 -15.22 -13.45
CA ALA A 148 -3.30 -15.19 -13.70
C ALA A 148 -2.97 -15.72 -15.11
N LYS A 149 -3.58 -16.85 -15.51
CA LYS A 149 -3.41 -17.43 -16.85
C LYS A 149 -3.95 -16.51 -17.96
N ILE A 150 -5.14 -15.91 -17.73
CA ILE A 150 -5.72 -14.93 -18.65
C ILE A 150 -4.82 -13.72 -18.81
N TRP A 151 -4.32 -13.20 -17.70
CA TRP A 151 -3.44 -12.03 -17.71
C TRP A 151 -2.13 -12.30 -18.44
N ASP A 152 -1.55 -13.49 -18.28
CA ASP A 152 -0.34 -13.90 -19.02
C ASP A 152 -0.61 -13.99 -20.53
N GLU A 153 -1.74 -14.59 -20.94
CA GLU A 153 -2.12 -14.68 -22.35
C GLU A 153 -2.42 -13.30 -22.95
N TYR A 154 -3.22 -12.50 -22.25
CA TYR A 154 -3.55 -11.11 -22.62
C TYR A 154 -2.28 -10.28 -22.78
N ASN A 155 -1.37 -10.33 -21.81
CA ASN A 155 -0.14 -9.55 -21.87
C ASN A 155 0.75 -9.96 -23.03
N ARG A 156 0.84 -11.25 -23.34
CA ARG A 156 1.61 -11.74 -24.48
C ARG A 156 1.07 -11.16 -25.79
N GLU A 157 -0.24 -11.24 -26.00
CA GLU A 157 -0.89 -10.67 -27.18
C GLU A 157 -0.80 -9.14 -27.21
N TYR A 158 -0.93 -8.49 -26.06
CA TYR A 158 -0.80 -7.04 -25.92
C TYR A 158 0.62 -6.55 -26.27
N GLN A 159 1.67 -7.27 -25.85
CA GLN A 159 3.04 -6.92 -26.24
C GLN A 159 3.25 -7.09 -27.76
N ILE A 160 2.67 -8.13 -28.36
CA ILE A 160 2.72 -8.33 -29.82
C ILE A 160 1.98 -7.19 -30.54
N TYR A 161 0.78 -6.82 -30.08
CA TYR A 161 0.03 -5.67 -30.57
C TYR A 161 0.87 -4.38 -30.50
N ARG A 162 1.45 -4.09 -29.34
CA ARG A 162 2.31 -2.93 -29.12
C ARG A 162 3.53 -2.92 -30.05
N LEU A 163 4.18 -4.06 -30.26
CA LEU A 163 5.29 -4.20 -31.21
C LEU A 163 4.86 -3.96 -32.66
N LYS A 164 3.67 -4.47 -33.07
CA LYS A 164 3.10 -4.21 -34.40
C LYS A 164 2.82 -2.71 -34.61
N VAL A 165 2.21 -2.04 -33.62
CA VAL A 165 1.97 -0.59 -33.66
C VAL A 165 3.28 0.19 -33.75
N LEU A 166 4.28 -0.15 -32.93
CA LEU A 166 5.60 0.50 -32.98
C LEU A 166 6.29 0.28 -34.33
N ALA A 167 6.23 -0.93 -34.89
CA ALA A 167 6.79 -1.24 -36.20
C ALA A 167 6.11 -0.43 -37.31
N LEU A 168 4.78 -0.28 -37.28
CA LEU A 168 4.04 0.56 -38.23
C LEU A 168 4.44 2.03 -38.14
N LYS A 169 4.55 2.57 -36.91
CA LYS A 169 5.00 3.95 -36.68
C LYS A 169 6.43 4.19 -37.17
N LEU A 170 7.34 3.25 -36.93
CA LEU A 170 8.72 3.32 -37.42
C LEU A 170 8.81 3.18 -38.93
N LEU A 171 8.02 2.29 -39.53
CA LEU A 171 7.92 2.13 -40.99
C LEU A 171 7.46 3.42 -41.67
N PHE A 172 6.65 4.24 -41.00
CA PHE A 172 6.28 5.57 -41.49
C PHE A 172 7.40 6.60 -41.27
N ALA A 173 7.96 6.69 -40.06
CA ALA A 173 8.88 7.76 -39.69
C ALA A 173 10.31 7.59 -40.23
N LEU A 174 10.85 6.37 -40.28
CA LEU A 174 12.23 6.12 -40.68
C LEU A 174 12.51 6.44 -42.16
N PRO A 175 11.66 6.04 -43.13
CA PRO A 175 11.88 6.40 -44.54
C PRO A 175 11.86 7.92 -44.75
N ILE A 176 10.96 8.63 -44.07
CA ILE A 176 10.89 10.10 -44.13
C ILE A 176 12.20 10.73 -43.63
N PHE A 177 12.73 10.23 -42.51
CA PHE A 177 14.02 10.69 -41.98
C PHE A 177 15.19 10.37 -42.92
N ILE A 178 15.26 9.14 -43.45
CA ILE A 178 16.32 8.72 -44.37
C ILE A 178 16.31 9.56 -45.64
N ILE A 179 15.14 9.75 -46.27
CA ILE A 179 14.99 10.56 -47.48
C ILE A 179 15.39 12.01 -47.19
N SER A 180 14.91 12.57 -46.08
CA SER A 180 15.25 13.92 -45.63
C SER A 180 16.75 14.11 -45.44
N PHE A 181 17.41 13.14 -44.79
CA PHE A 181 18.86 13.12 -44.56
C PHE A 181 19.67 13.03 -45.85
N LEU A 182 19.26 12.15 -46.78
CA LEU A 182 19.89 12.01 -48.09
C LEU A 182 19.75 13.29 -48.93
N LEU A 183 18.58 13.93 -48.90
CA LEU A 183 18.33 15.19 -49.61
C LEU A 183 19.20 16.33 -49.07
N PHE A 184 19.34 16.45 -47.76
CA PHE A 184 20.21 17.44 -47.13
C PHE A 184 21.70 17.22 -47.44
N ARG A 185 22.14 15.96 -47.50
CA ARG A 185 23.52 15.64 -47.91
C ARG A 185 23.75 16.03 -49.38
N LYS A 186 22.74 15.89 -50.24
CA LYS A 186 22.82 16.21 -51.67
C LYS A 186 22.66 17.70 -51.98
N ARG A 187 21.81 18.43 -51.25
CA ARG A 187 21.54 19.86 -51.44
C ARG A 187 21.40 20.55 -50.09
N ARG A 188 22.15 21.64 -49.87
CA ARG A 188 22.02 22.49 -48.67
C ARG A 188 21.15 23.72 -48.96
N ASN A 189 19.83 23.53 -48.91
CA ASN A 189 18.83 24.59 -49.04
C ASN A 189 18.00 24.74 -47.76
N ILE A 190 17.26 25.85 -47.60
CA ILE A 190 16.33 26.04 -46.44
C ILE A 190 15.33 24.89 -46.33
N TYR A 191 14.72 24.49 -47.44
CA TYR A 191 13.70 23.45 -47.41
C TYR A 191 14.25 22.11 -46.91
N THR A 192 15.51 21.78 -47.24
CA THR A 192 16.16 20.55 -46.76
C THR A 192 16.56 20.64 -45.29
N THR A 193 16.93 21.81 -44.76
CA THR A 193 17.18 21.98 -43.31
C THR A 193 15.87 21.88 -42.52
N SER A 194 14.78 22.45 -43.03
CA SER A 194 13.44 22.33 -42.45
C SER A 194 12.93 20.89 -42.43
N LEU A 195 13.10 20.14 -43.52
CA LEU A 195 12.69 18.74 -43.59
C LEU A 195 13.45 17.86 -42.58
N ILE A 196 14.76 18.09 -42.39
CA ILE A 196 15.51 17.37 -41.36
C ILE A 196 14.98 17.72 -39.98
N ALA A 197 14.82 19.01 -39.68
CA ALA A 197 14.32 19.46 -38.39
C ALA A 197 12.96 18.80 -38.06
N TYR A 198 12.03 18.80 -39.02
CA TYR A 198 10.75 18.09 -38.94
C TYR A 198 10.94 16.59 -38.64
N SER A 199 11.70 15.88 -39.47
CA SER A 199 11.87 14.43 -39.33
C SER A 199 12.59 14.03 -38.02
N SER A 200 13.54 14.83 -37.56
CA SER A 200 14.22 14.65 -36.27
C SER A 200 13.26 14.87 -35.09
N LEU A 201 12.44 15.92 -35.14
CA LEU A 201 11.43 16.19 -34.11
C LEU A 201 10.37 15.09 -34.05
N LEU A 202 9.97 14.54 -35.20
CA LEU A 202 9.05 13.40 -35.27
C LEU A 202 9.65 12.15 -34.61
N LEU A 203 10.92 11.84 -34.87
CA LEU A 203 11.61 10.72 -34.23
C LEU A 203 11.79 10.93 -32.72
N ILE A 204 12.17 12.14 -32.30
CA ILE A 204 12.27 12.49 -30.88
C ILE A 204 10.91 12.32 -30.20
N TYR A 205 9.82 12.77 -30.83
CA TYR A 205 8.47 12.57 -30.32
C TYR A 205 8.11 11.08 -30.17
N LEU A 206 8.45 10.24 -31.15
CA LEU A 206 8.24 8.79 -31.06
C LEU A 206 9.06 8.15 -29.95
N ILE A 207 10.32 8.54 -29.79
CA ILE A 207 11.20 8.06 -28.72
C ILE A 207 10.65 8.48 -27.36
N LEU A 208 10.30 9.76 -27.19
CA LEU A 208 9.74 10.27 -25.95
C LEU A 208 8.40 9.63 -25.60
N SER A 209 7.52 9.38 -26.57
CA SER A 209 6.24 8.70 -26.32
C SER A 209 6.42 7.23 -25.95
N ALA A 210 7.35 6.52 -26.61
CA ALA A 210 7.72 5.15 -26.25
C ALA A 210 8.33 5.07 -24.84
N ILE A 211 9.21 6.02 -24.50
CA ILE A 211 9.84 6.14 -23.19
C ILE A 211 8.78 6.48 -22.12
N TRP A 212 7.90 7.45 -22.37
CA TRP A 212 6.85 7.86 -21.42
C TRP A 212 5.95 6.70 -21.01
N SER A 213 5.56 5.85 -21.97
CA SER A 213 4.80 4.62 -21.70
C SER A 213 5.53 3.65 -20.76
N THR A 214 6.87 3.57 -20.83
CA THR A 214 7.66 2.71 -19.94
C THR A 214 8.00 3.36 -18.60
N ILE A 215 8.22 4.68 -18.58
CA ILE A 215 8.63 5.42 -17.40
C ILE A 215 7.48 5.60 -16.41
N GLN A 216 6.22 5.70 -16.84
CA GLN A 216 5.11 5.89 -15.89
C GLN A 216 5.03 4.75 -14.85
N MET A 217 5.34 3.51 -15.23
CA MET A 217 5.35 2.36 -14.31
C MET A 217 6.53 2.41 -13.33
N ILE A 218 7.76 2.57 -13.85
CA ILE A 218 8.99 2.52 -13.03
C ILE A 218 9.15 3.82 -12.22
N GLY A 219 8.84 4.95 -12.84
CA GLY A 219 8.96 6.29 -12.30
C GLY A 219 8.01 6.55 -11.14
N LEU A 220 6.75 6.07 -11.20
CA LEU A 220 5.82 6.20 -10.08
C LEU A 220 6.28 5.39 -8.87
N SER A 221 6.79 4.17 -9.08
CA SER A 221 7.33 3.33 -8.01
C SER A 221 8.59 3.94 -7.38
N LEU A 222 9.53 4.44 -8.17
CA LEU A 222 10.75 5.09 -7.68
C LEU A 222 10.46 6.43 -6.99
N PHE A 223 9.54 7.22 -7.55
CA PHE A 223 9.09 8.47 -6.93
C PHE A 223 8.39 8.21 -5.61
N GLY A 224 7.51 7.20 -5.54
CA GLY A 224 6.87 6.76 -4.31
C GLY A 224 7.89 6.34 -3.25
N ALA A 225 8.84 5.47 -3.60
CA ALA A 225 9.90 5.03 -2.70
C ALA A 225 10.76 6.21 -2.21
N GLY A 226 11.15 7.12 -3.11
CA GLY A 226 11.92 8.32 -2.80
C GLY A 226 11.17 9.28 -1.89
N ALA A 227 9.89 9.53 -2.17
CA ALA A 227 9.02 10.39 -1.35
C ALA A 227 8.80 9.79 0.04
N SER A 228 8.55 8.48 0.15
CA SER A 228 8.44 7.80 1.44
C SER A 228 9.74 7.85 2.23
N ALA A 229 10.89 7.61 1.58
CA ALA A 229 12.20 7.70 2.23
C ALA A 229 12.51 9.13 2.70
N ALA A 230 12.22 10.14 1.87
CA ALA A 230 12.39 11.55 2.21
C ALA A 230 11.47 11.98 3.37
N ALA A 231 10.22 11.53 3.36
CA ALA A 231 9.28 11.77 4.44
C ALA A 231 9.77 11.13 5.75
N LEU A 232 10.24 9.88 5.73
CA LEU A 232 10.82 9.21 6.90
C LEU A 232 12.09 9.93 7.39
N TYR A 233 12.95 10.37 6.48
CA TYR A 233 14.14 11.15 6.81
C TYR A 233 13.78 12.47 7.50
N TYR A 234 12.82 13.21 6.94
CA TYR A 234 12.36 14.48 7.50
C TYR A 234 11.67 14.30 8.86
N LEU A 235 10.79 13.29 8.99
CA LEU A 235 10.15 12.93 10.25
C LEU A 235 11.17 12.52 11.32
N ARG A 236 12.18 11.72 10.97
CA ARG A 236 13.25 11.34 11.89
C ARG A 236 14.04 12.56 12.36
N LYS A 237 14.33 13.49 11.46
CA LYS A 237 15.05 14.74 11.78
C LYS A 237 14.27 15.65 12.73
N GLU A 238 12.95 15.78 12.54
CA GLU A 238 12.14 16.74 13.29
C GLU A 238 11.56 16.17 14.60
N TYR A 239 11.14 14.90 14.60
CA TYR A 239 10.43 14.30 15.74
C TYR A 239 11.31 13.39 16.61
N LEU A 240 12.28 12.67 16.05
CA LEU A 240 13.15 11.72 16.78
C LEU A 240 14.50 12.35 17.20
N LYS A 241 14.48 13.57 17.76
CA LYS A 241 15.66 14.08 18.47
C LYS A 241 15.93 13.20 19.69
N PRO A 242 17.14 12.65 19.89
CA PRO A 242 17.44 11.70 20.97
C PRO A 242 17.11 12.28 22.35
N GLU A 243 17.27 13.60 22.52
CA GLU A 243 16.95 14.30 23.76
C GLU A 243 15.46 14.21 24.16
N ARG A 244 14.53 14.27 23.19
CA ARG A 244 13.09 14.14 23.49
C ARG A 244 12.73 12.71 23.90
N VAL A 245 13.34 11.73 23.24
CA VAL A 245 13.15 10.30 23.56
C VAL A 245 13.69 9.98 24.94
N TYR A 246 14.88 10.49 25.28
CA TYR A 246 15.48 10.29 26.60
C TYR A 246 14.63 10.89 27.71
N ARG A 247 14.19 12.15 27.58
CA ARG A 247 13.30 12.77 28.59
C ARG A 247 11.99 12.01 28.77
N ARG A 248 11.34 11.60 27.67
CA ARG A 248 10.09 10.82 27.75
C ARG A 248 10.31 9.49 28.47
N ARG A 249 11.40 8.77 28.17
CA ARG A 249 11.71 7.49 28.84
C ARG A 249 12.00 7.68 30.33
N ILE A 250 12.80 8.69 30.67
CA ILE A 250 13.12 9.03 32.07
C ILE A 250 11.82 9.34 32.84
N GLY A 251 10.93 10.16 32.29
CA GLY A 251 9.64 10.48 32.92
C GLY A 251 8.67 9.29 33.03
N GLN A 252 8.92 8.19 32.33
CA GLN A 252 8.17 6.94 32.41
C GLN A 252 8.89 5.86 33.24
N ASN A 253 9.94 6.23 34.00
CA ASN A 253 10.78 5.30 34.74
C ASN A 253 11.35 4.19 33.84
N ARG A 254 11.84 4.58 32.65
CA ARG A 254 12.51 3.70 31.69
C ARG A 254 13.93 4.17 31.42
N CYS A 255 14.83 3.23 31.19
CA CYS A 255 16.21 3.52 30.79
C CYS A 255 16.22 4.36 29.50
N TYR A 256 16.91 5.50 29.51
CA TYR A 256 17.03 6.38 28.34
C TYR A 256 17.65 5.65 27.13
N ARG A 257 18.60 4.72 27.38
CA ARG A 257 19.34 3.99 26.35
C ARG A 257 18.53 2.83 25.73
N CYS A 258 18.13 1.85 26.54
CA CYS A 258 17.47 0.63 26.04
C CYS A 258 15.94 0.58 26.21
N GLY A 259 15.34 1.51 26.97
CA GLY A 259 13.88 1.54 27.21
C GLY A 259 13.36 0.55 28.25
N PHE A 260 14.23 -0.23 28.91
CA PHE A 260 13.84 -1.15 29.99
C PHE A 260 13.27 -0.40 31.19
N SER A 261 12.21 -0.92 31.81
CA SER A 261 11.60 -0.33 33.02
C SER A 261 12.57 -0.39 34.20
N VAL A 262 12.83 0.73 34.84
CA VAL A 262 13.78 0.88 35.95
C VAL A 262 13.06 1.45 37.16
N LYS A 263 13.50 1.09 38.37
CA LYS A 263 13.00 1.70 39.60
C LYS A 263 13.82 2.95 39.94
N ASP A 264 13.26 3.84 40.75
CA ASP A 264 13.88 5.12 41.10
C ASP A 264 15.17 4.96 41.92
N ASP A 265 15.37 3.87 42.64
CA ASP A 265 16.58 3.59 43.41
C ASP A 265 17.76 3.11 42.55
N TYR A 266 17.53 2.81 41.26
CA TYR A 266 18.56 2.22 40.41
C TYR A 266 19.58 3.26 39.92
N LEU A 267 20.86 2.98 40.14
CA LEU A 267 21.98 3.78 39.63
C LEU A 267 22.42 3.36 38.24
N TYR A 268 22.24 2.09 37.90
CA TYR A 268 22.59 1.48 36.62
C TYR A 268 21.41 0.67 36.09
N CYS A 269 21.25 0.61 34.78
CA CYS A 269 20.23 -0.22 34.15
C CYS A 269 20.61 -1.70 34.26
N PRO A 270 19.74 -2.59 34.79
CA PRO A 270 20.05 -4.02 34.87
C PRO A 270 20.10 -4.71 33.50
N ASN A 271 19.51 -4.12 32.46
CA ASN A 271 19.46 -4.69 31.12
C ASN A 271 20.65 -4.30 30.23
N CYS A 272 21.13 -3.05 30.30
CA CYS A 272 22.18 -2.57 29.39
C CYS A 272 23.40 -1.92 30.09
N GLY A 273 23.44 -1.92 31.43
CA GLY A 273 24.55 -1.35 32.21
C GLY A 273 24.67 0.18 32.14
N ALA A 274 23.77 0.88 31.44
CA ALA A 274 23.83 2.34 31.34
C ALA A 274 23.63 2.98 32.72
N ARG A 275 24.53 3.91 33.09
CA ARG A 275 24.36 4.75 34.28
C ARG A 275 23.11 5.61 34.12
N LEU A 276 22.24 5.62 35.12
CA LEU A 276 20.94 6.30 35.10
C LEU A 276 20.96 7.65 35.83
N LYS A 277 21.77 7.75 36.89
CA LYS A 277 21.83 8.92 37.79
C LYS A 277 23.26 9.39 38.05
N GLU A 278 23.39 10.69 38.31
CA GLU A 278 24.63 11.37 38.69
C GLU A 278 24.40 12.33 39.85
N LYS A 279 25.46 12.66 40.58
CA LYS A 279 25.40 13.58 41.71
C LYS A 279 25.33 15.02 41.19
N CYS A 280 24.39 15.82 41.67
CA CYS A 280 24.33 17.24 41.36
C CYS A 280 25.44 17.99 42.10
N GLU A 281 26.23 18.79 41.39
CA GLU A 281 27.32 19.59 41.99
C GLU A 281 26.82 20.69 42.92
N ASN A 282 25.61 21.21 42.68
CA ASN A 282 25.03 22.29 43.49
C ASN A 282 24.38 21.78 44.80
N CYS A 283 23.52 20.77 44.73
CA CYS A 283 22.75 20.29 45.91
C CYS A 283 23.17 18.91 46.42
N GLY A 284 24.07 18.21 45.75
CA GLY A 284 24.55 16.88 46.15
C GLY A 284 23.57 15.72 45.93
N ALA A 285 22.34 15.96 45.47
CA ALA A 285 21.33 14.93 45.24
C ALA A 285 21.61 14.10 43.97
N MET A 286 21.16 12.83 43.96
CA MET A 286 21.26 11.94 42.80
C MET A 286 20.17 12.23 41.76
N ARG A 287 20.52 12.91 40.67
CA ARG A 287 19.59 13.29 39.61
C ARG A 287 19.71 12.39 38.38
N PRO A 288 18.63 12.19 37.61
CA PRO A 288 18.70 11.52 36.31
C PRO A 288 19.61 12.25 35.31
N LEU A 289 20.34 11.47 34.50
CA LEU A 289 21.14 11.97 33.38
C LEU A 289 20.23 12.52 32.26
N TYR A 290 20.76 13.44 31.43
CA TYR A 290 20.07 14.06 30.26
C TYR A 290 18.88 15.00 30.57
N LEU A 291 18.62 15.33 31.83
CA LEU A 291 17.73 16.43 32.20
C LEU A 291 18.48 17.78 32.16
N GLU A 292 17.86 18.81 31.59
CA GLU A 292 18.44 20.16 31.51
C GLU A 292 18.52 20.86 32.87
N PHE A 293 17.63 20.52 33.79
CA PHE A 293 17.50 21.16 35.09
C PHE A 293 17.49 20.08 36.17
N CYS A 294 18.14 20.37 37.31
CA CYS A 294 18.07 19.48 38.46
C CYS A 294 16.66 19.49 39.05
N PRO A 295 15.99 18.33 39.19
CA PRO A 295 14.63 18.27 39.75
C PRO A 295 14.58 18.65 41.24
N TYR A 296 15.72 18.65 41.93
CA TYR A 296 15.81 18.93 43.37
C TYR A 296 16.15 20.39 43.69
N CYS A 297 16.93 21.08 42.84
CA CYS A 297 17.38 22.46 43.11
C CYS A 297 17.13 23.46 41.97
N GLY A 298 16.57 23.02 40.84
CA GLY A 298 16.22 23.89 39.71
C GLY A 298 17.39 24.44 38.89
N VAL A 299 18.64 24.23 39.33
CA VAL A 299 19.82 24.72 38.61
C VAL A 299 19.99 24.01 37.27
N LYS A 300 20.29 24.79 36.23
CA LYS A 300 20.58 24.30 34.88
C LYS A 300 21.91 23.56 34.88
N VAL A 301 21.91 22.38 34.28
CA VAL A 301 23.10 21.52 34.19
C VAL A 301 23.94 21.95 32.99
N GLU A 302 25.18 22.37 33.22
CA GLU A 302 26.14 22.53 32.14
C GLU A 302 26.55 21.14 31.63
N LYS A 303 26.38 20.89 30.33
CA LYS A 303 26.73 19.60 29.72
C LYS A 303 28.25 19.41 29.79
N MET A 304 28.75 18.66 30.78
CA MET A 304 30.11 18.13 30.70
C MET A 304 30.25 17.27 29.44
N GLY A 305 31.36 17.46 28.74
CA GLY A 305 31.57 17.04 27.36
C GLY A 305 31.28 15.58 27.07
N LYS A 306 30.87 15.36 25.82
CA LYS A 306 30.76 14.07 25.13
C LYS A 306 31.93 13.14 25.49
N GLU A 307 31.64 12.03 26.16
CA GLU A 307 32.47 10.83 26.01
C GLU A 307 32.22 10.22 24.62
N SER A 308 33.32 9.72 24.06
CA SER A 308 33.59 9.29 22.69
C SER A 308 32.72 8.15 22.19
#